data_AF-A0A7Z1R5W5-F1
#
_entry.id   AF-A0A7Z1R5W5-F1
#
_cell.length_a   1.000
_cell.length_b   1.000
_cell.length_c   1.000
_cell.angle_alpha   90.00
_cell.angle_beta   90.00
_cell.angle_gamma   90.00
#
_symmetry.space_group_name_H-M   'P 1'
#
loop_
_entity.id
_entity.type
_entity.pdbx_description
1 polymer ?
#
loop_
_entity_poly.entity_id
_entity_poly.type
_entity_poly.pdbx_seq_one_letter_code
_entity_poly.pdbx_strand_id
1 'polypeptide(L)'
;MLAALLVGFLVFSGGNGLAAKMFGKDTRALVRQVVADPERAEAAVQELELGQQDLEAIGKRFEKIVKEFSATDEDQAAGFDDLLPYLQLASEQRRNVQRVSLDRMFDLRQILTEDEWSTLFAKVQG
;
A
#
# COMPACT_ATOMS: atom_id res chain seq x y z
N MET A 1 -14.58 7.16 -18.75
CA MET A 1 -13.12 7.08 -19.06
C MET A 1 -12.24 7.60 -17.92
N LEU A 2 -12.62 8.68 -17.23
CA LEU A 2 -11.89 9.22 -16.07
C LEU A 2 -11.81 8.26 -14.87
N ALA A 3 -12.90 7.56 -14.54
CA ALA A 3 -12.89 6.53 -13.50
C ALA A 3 -11.90 5.38 -13.78
N ALA A 4 -11.79 4.95 -15.05
CA ALA A 4 -10.83 3.92 -15.48
C ALA A 4 -9.37 4.42 -15.41
N LEU A 5 -9.12 5.70 -15.67
CA LEU A 5 -7.81 6.33 -15.48
C LEU A 5 -7.44 6.46 -14.00
N LEU A 6 -8.41 6.73 -13.12
CA LEU A 6 -8.19 6.69 -11.66
C LEU A 6 -7.82 5.27 -11.21
N VAL A 7 -8.59 4.26 -11.62
CA VAL A 7 -8.32 2.86 -11.30
C VAL A 7 -6.96 2.42 -11.86
N GLY A 8 -6.59 2.79 -13.09
CA GLY A 8 -5.29 2.49 -13.69
C GLY A 8 -4.10 3.16 -12.99
N PHE A 9 -4.25 4.42 -12.59
CA PHE A 9 -3.27 5.14 -11.78
C PHE A 9 -3.11 4.52 -10.38
N LEU A 10 -4.19 3.98 -9.82
CA LEU A 10 -4.23 3.32 -8.52
C LEU A 10 -3.58 1.92 -8.54
N VAL A 11 -3.81 1.13 -9.59
CA VAL A 11 -3.12 -0.16 -9.81
C VAL A 11 -1.60 0.04 -9.92
N PHE A 12 -1.14 1.10 -10.58
CA PHE A 12 0.30 1.44 -10.64
C PHE A 12 0.89 1.90 -9.30
N SER A 13 0.07 2.33 -8.35
CA SER A 13 0.51 2.74 -7.00
C SER A 13 0.37 1.68 -5.91
N GLY A 14 -0.35 0.57 -6.16
CA GLY A 14 -0.63 -0.43 -5.12
C GLY A 14 -0.99 -1.85 -5.56
N GLY A 15 -1.26 -2.14 -6.84
CA GLY A 15 -1.69 -3.49 -7.27
C GLY A 15 -0.55 -4.50 -7.49
N ASN A 16 0.65 -4.00 -7.77
CA ASN A 16 1.88 -4.81 -7.96
C ASN A 16 3.15 -4.06 -7.53
N GLY A 17 2.97 -2.97 -6.77
CA GLY A 17 4.06 -2.12 -6.29
C GLY A 17 4.83 -2.77 -5.14
N LEU A 18 6.02 -2.25 -4.87
CA LEU A 18 6.91 -2.75 -3.82
C LEU A 18 6.21 -2.89 -2.46
N ALA A 19 5.37 -1.93 -2.05
CA ALA A 19 4.66 -1.99 -0.78
C ALA A 19 3.70 -3.19 -0.70
N ALA A 20 2.94 -3.46 -1.77
CA ALA A 20 2.02 -4.59 -1.80
C ALA A 20 2.76 -5.95 -1.73
N LYS A 21 3.92 -6.06 -2.39
CA LYS A 21 4.79 -7.23 -2.25
C LYS A 21 5.38 -7.34 -0.85
N MET A 22 5.96 -6.26 -0.34
CA MET A 22 6.62 -6.19 0.96
C MET A 22 5.66 -6.58 2.10
N PHE A 23 4.46 -6.02 2.14
CA PHE A 23 3.49 -6.31 3.19
C PHE A 23 2.60 -7.53 2.90
N GLY A 24 2.90 -8.28 1.83
CA GLY A 24 2.20 -9.49 1.45
C GLY A 24 2.54 -10.70 2.34
N LYS A 25 1.70 -11.73 2.28
CA LYS A 25 1.86 -12.97 3.05
C LYS A 25 3.17 -13.70 2.73
N ASP A 26 3.62 -13.63 1.49
CA ASP A 26 4.86 -14.30 1.05
C ASP A 26 6.09 -13.71 1.75
N THR A 27 6.13 -12.39 1.94
CA THR A 27 7.23 -11.73 2.64
C THR A 27 7.28 -12.12 4.12
N ARG A 28 6.13 -12.40 4.76
CA ARG A 28 6.11 -12.93 6.12
C ARG A 28 6.77 -14.31 6.22
N ALA A 29 6.53 -15.16 5.21
CA ALA A 29 7.21 -16.45 5.13
C ALA A 29 8.71 -16.27 4.87
N LEU A 30 9.11 -15.29 4.05
CA LEU A 30 10.51 -14.95 3.80
C LEU A 30 11.23 -14.44 5.05
N VAL A 31 10.59 -13.59 5.87
CA VAL A 31 11.17 -13.10 7.13
C VAL A 31 11.58 -14.28 8.03
N ARG A 32 10.72 -15.29 8.17
CA ARG A 32 11.03 -16.49 8.96
C ARG A 32 12.16 -17.36 8.39
N GLN A 33 12.50 -17.20 7.12
CA GLN A 33 13.64 -17.88 6.48
C GLN A 33 14.93 -17.07 6.58
N VAL A 34 14.83 -15.73 6.56
CA VAL A 34 15.97 -14.81 6.51
C VAL A 34 16.47 -14.45 7.90
N VAL A 35 15.56 -14.33 8.88
CA VAL A 35 15.86 -13.89 10.24
C VAL A 35 16.04 -15.11 11.12
N ALA A 36 17.28 -15.34 11.58
CA ALA A 36 17.61 -16.50 12.42
C ALA A 36 17.09 -16.35 13.87
N ASP A 37 16.97 -15.11 14.35
CA ASP A 37 16.47 -14.79 15.67
C ASP A 37 14.93 -14.90 15.71
N PRO A 38 14.35 -15.82 16.50
CA PRO A 38 12.90 -16.02 16.51
C PRO A 38 12.10 -14.83 17.02
N GLU A 39 12.62 -14.07 17.98
CA GLU A 39 11.92 -12.91 18.55
C GLU A 39 11.89 -11.76 17.55
N ARG A 40 13.03 -11.47 16.90
CA ARG A 40 13.10 -10.45 15.85
C ARG A 40 12.30 -10.84 14.61
N ALA A 41 12.28 -12.14 14.25
CA ALA A 41 11.47 -12.63 13.14
C ALA A 41 9.98 -12.39 13.40
N GLU A 42 9.50 -12.67 14.62
CA GLU A 42 8.11 -12.46 14.97
C GLU A 42 7.76 -10.97 15.06
N ALA A 43 8.63 -10.13 15.62
CA ALA A 43 8.46 -8.68 15.60
C ALA A 43 8.36 -8.12 14.17
N ALA A 44 9.22 -8.60 13.27
CA ALA A 44 9.18 -8.22 11.85
C ALA A 44 7.89 -8.70 11.16
N VAL A 45 7.40 -9.90 11.48
CA VAL A 45 6.10 -10.39 10.96
C VAL A 45 4.93 -9.54 11.46
N GLN A 46 4.93 -9.14 12.73
CA GLN A 46 3.91 -8.25 13.28
C GLN A 46 3.92 -6.89 12.58
N GLU A 47 5.10 -6.33 12.33
CA GLU A 47 5.21 -5.06 11.59
C GLU A 47 4.70 -5.17 10.15
N LEU A 48 5.00 -6.29 9.48
CA LEU A 48 4.44 -6.59 8.15
C LEU A 48 2.91 -6.74 8.17
N GLU A 49 2.35 -7.29 9.24
CA GLU A 49 0.91 -7.41 9.46
C GLU A 49 0.23 -6.06 9.64
N LEU A 50 0.83 -5.18 10.43
CA LEU A 50 0.36 -3.80 10.59
C LEU A 50 0.41 -3.05 9.25
N GLY A 51 1.50 -3.20 8.49
CA GLY A 51 1.61 -2.64 7.15
C GLY A 51 0.51 -3.14 6.20
N GLN A 52 0.18 -4.43 6.23
CA GLN A 52 -0.93 -4.95 5.42
C GLN A 52 -2.27 -4.37 5.85
N GLN A 53 -2.56 -4.31 7.15
CA GLN A 53 -3.81 -3.76 7.68
C GLN A 53 -3.98 -2.29 7.30
N ASP A 54 -2.90 -1.51 7.39
CA ASP A 54 -2.88 -0.10 6.97
C ASP A 54 -3.21 0.04 5.48
N LEU A 55 -2.59 -0.78 4.62
CA LEU A 55 -2.87 -0.77 3.18
C LEU A 55 -4.31 -1.19 2.86
N GLU A 56 -4.86 -2.20 3.54
CA GLU A 56 -6.25 -2.62 3.38
C GLU A 56 -7.23 -1.52 3.81
N ALA A 57 -6.96 -0.86 4.95
CA ALA A 57 -7.78 0.24 5.44
C ALA A 57 -7.79 1.43 4.47
N ILE A 58 -6.63 1.76 3.89
CA ILE A 58 -6.53 2.81 2.86
C ILE A 58 -7.24 2.37 1.58
N GLY A 59 -7.10 1.11 1.16
CA GLY A 59 -7.80 0.52 0.01
C GLY A 59 -9.32 0.67 0.12
N LYS A 60 -9.90 0.37 1.28
CA LYS A 60 -11.34 0.55 1.53
C LYS A 60 -11.79 2.01 1.42
N ARG A 61 -10.97 2.96 1.88
CA ARG A 61 -11.26 4.40 1.72
C ARG A 61 -11.22 4.81 0.26
N PHE A 62 -10.26 4.28 -0.50
CA PHE A 62 -10.19 4.50 -1.95
C PHE A 62 -11.39 3.94 -2.70
N GLU A 63 -11.80 2.70 -2.40
CA GLU A 63 -12.99 2.09 -3.00
C GLU A 63 -14.23 2.97 -2.79
N LYS A 64 -14.39 3.54 -1.58
CA LYS A 64 -15.47 4.48 -1.28
C LYS A 64 -15.40 5.73 -2.16
N ILE A 65 -14.21 6.35 -2.29
CA ILE A 65 -14.01 7.54 -3.14
C ILE A 65 -14.36 7.23 -4.59
N VAL A 66 -13.92 6.09 -5.13
CA VAL A 66 -14.22 5.69 -6.51
C VAL A 66 -15.71 5.46 -6.72
N LYS A 67 -16.39 4.83 -5.75
CA LYS A 67 -17.82 4.60 -5.81
C LYS A 67 -18.60 5.92 -5.81
N GLU A 68 -18.23 6.85 -4.92
CA GLU A 68 -18.89 8.17 -4.84
C GLU A 68 -18.59 9.00 -6.09
N PHE A 69 -17.34 9.03 -6.56
CA PHE A 69 -16.97 9.65 -7.83
C PHE A 69 -17.83 9.13 -8.98
N SER A 70 -17.97 7.80 -9.10
CA SER A 70 -18.71 7.18 -10.20
C SER A 70 -20.21 7.46 -10.13
N ALA A 71 -20.76 7.58 -8.92
CA ALA A 71 -22.15 7.98 -8.72
C ALA A 71 -22.38 9.47 -9.02
N THR A 72 -21.42 10.34 -8.70
CA THR A 72 -21.49 11.76 -9.06
C THR A 72 -21.34 11.97 -10.56
N ASP A 73 -20.48 11.20 -11.23
CA ASP A 73 -20.28 11.21 -12.68
C ASP A 73 -21.35 10.38 -13.45
N GLU A 74 -22.45 10.00 -12.80
CA GLU A 74 -23.53 9.23 -13.44
C GLU A 74 -24.11 10.07 -14.60
N ASP A 75 -24.27 9.44 -15.77
CA ASP A 75 -24.59 10.07 -17.06
C ASP A 75 -23.58 11.10 -17.61
N GLN A 76 -22.35 11.20 -17.05
CA GLN A 76 -21.32 12.17 -17.46
C GLN A 76 -21.80 13.64 -17.39
N ALA A 77 -22.81 13.89 -16.54
CA ALA A 77 -23.43 15.21 -16.42
C ALA A 77 -22.69 16.13 -15.45
N ALA A 78 -21.85 15.57 -14.56
CA ALA A 78 -21.07 16.31 -13.58
C ALA A 78 -19.97 17.15 -14.25
N GLY A 79 -19.83 18.39 -13.78
CA GLY A 79 -18.73 19.25 -14.17
C GLY A 79 -17.44 18.89 -13.44
N PHE A 80 -16.32 19.47 -13.89
CA PHE A 80 -15.04 19.32 -13.19
C PHE A 80 -15.12 19.75 -11.73
N ASP A 81 -15.86 20.82 -11.43
CA ASP A 81 -16.01 21.33 -10.07
C ASP A 81 -16.71 20.34 -9.13
N ASP A 82 -17.65 19.53 -9.65
CA ASP A 82 -18.34 18.50 -8.89
C ASP A 82 -17.43 17.29 -8.62
N LEU A 83 -16.50 17.00 -9.54
CA LEU A 83 -15.59 15.86 -9.45
C LEU A 83 -14.27 16.17 -8.73
N LEU A 84 -13.87 17.44 -8.70
CA LEU A 84 -12.61 17.91 -8.11
C LEU A 84 -12.40 17.46 -6.66
N PRO A 85 -13.39 17.50 -5.76
CA PRO A 85 -13.21 17.05 -4.37
C PRO A 85 -12.76 15.58 -4.27
N TYR A 86 -13.32 14.72 -5.11
CA TYR A 86 -12.96 13.30 -5.14
C TYR A 86 -11.55 13.06 -5.69
N LEU A 87 -11.14 13.83 -6.69
CA LEU A 87 -9.78 13.79 -7.23
C LEU A 87 -8.74 14.25 -6.18
N GLN A 88 -9.09 15.29 -5.39
CA GLN A 88 -8.26 15.76 -4.29
C GLN A 88 -8.14 14.69 -3.19
N LEU A 89 -9.27 14.11 -2.76
CA LEU A 89 -9.27 13.02 -1.78
C LEU A 89 -8.46 11.81 -2.26
N ALA A 90 -8.58 11.41 -3.52
CA ALA A 90 -7.77 10.33 -4.08
C ALA A 90 -6.27 10.65 -4.07
N SER A 91 -5.89 11.90 -4.39
CA SER A 91 -4.51 12.38 -4.31
C SER A 91 -3.96 12.34 -2.87
N GLU A 92 -4.76 12.76 -1.89
CA GLU A 92 -4.41 12.68 -0.47
C GLU A 92 -4.22 11.24 0.00
N GLN A 93 -5.14 10.34 -0.36
CA GLN A 93 -5.00 8.93 -0.02
C GLN A 93 -3.74 8.33 -0.66
N ARG A 94 -3.35 8.75 -1.86
CA ARG A 94 -2.10 8.29 -2.49
C ARG A 94 -0.87 8.72 -1.69
N ARG A 95 -0.83 9.98 -1.25
CA ARG A 95 0.25 10.47 -0.38
C ARG A 95 0.27 9.72 0.94
N ASN A 96 -0.90 9.39 1.48
CA ASN A 96 -1.01 8.63 2.72
C ASN A 96 -0.47 7.20 2.57
N VAL A 97 -0.77 6.50 1.47
CA VAL A 97 -0.17 5.18 1.17
C VAL A 97 1.35 5.27 1.13
N GLN A 98 1.90 6.25 0.42
CA GLN A 98 3.35 6.41 0.30
C GLN A 98 3.99 6.64 1.67
N ARG A 99 3.43 7.56 2.47
CA ARG A 99 3.93 7.87 3.81
C ARG A 99 3.88 6.64 4.71
N VAL A 100 2.71 6.00 4.83
CA VAL A 100 2.56 4.84 5.71
C VAL A 100 3.44 3.68 5.27
N SER A 101 3.54 3.43 3.96
CA SER A 101 4.44 2.37 3.46
C SER A 101 5.90 2.66 3.81
N LEU A 102 6.35 3.91 3.70
CA LEU A 102 7.71 4.31 4.07
C LEU A 102 7.94 4.19 5.57
N ASP A 103 7.02 4.69 6.40
CA ASP A 103 7.09 4.60 7.86
C ASP A 103 7.24 3.12 8.29
N ARG A 104 6.38 2.24 7.77
CA ARG A 104 6.44 0.79 8.03
C ARG A 104 7.72 0.13 7.53
N MET A 105 8.26 0.56 6.39
CA MET A 105 9.55 0.07 5.91
C MET A 105 10.72 0.53 6.80
N PHE A 106 10.66 1.72 7.36
CA PHE A 106 11.66 2.19 8.32
C PHE A 106 11.57 1.44 9.64
N ASP A 107 10.37 1.20 10.15
CA ASP A 107 10.15 0.42 11.37
C ASP A 107 10.67 -1.01 11.19
N LEU A 108 10.36 -1.66 10.05
CA LEU A 108 10.89 -2.97 9.71
C LEU A 108 12.43 -2.97 9.62
N ARG A 109 13.03 -1.92 9.07
CA ARG A 109 14.50 -1.77 9.00
C ARG A 109 15.15 -1.61 10.38
N GLN A 110 14.44 -1.07 11.38
CA GLN A 110 14.97 -0.97 12.74
C GLN A 110 14.96 -2.32 13.47
N ILE A 111 14.06 -3.23 13.09
CA ILE A 111 13.95 -4.58 13.67
C ILE A 111 15.03 -5.51 13.08
N LEU A 112 15.27 -5.40 11.77
CA LEU A 112 16.18 -6.27 11.03
C LEU A 112 17.63 -5.76 11.08
N THR A 113 18.60 -6.68 11.02
CA THR A 113 19.98 -6.29 10.67
C THR A 113 20.06 -5.79 9.23
N GLU A 114 21.16 -5.11 8.90
CA GLU A 114 21.41 -4.65 7.54
C GLU A 114 21.44 -5.81 6.51
N ASP A 115 22.06 -6.93 6.86
CA ASP A 115 22.15 -8.11 6.00
C ASP A 115 20.79 -8.80 5.80
N GLU A 116 20.01 -8.93 6.89
CA GLU A 116 18.65 -9.48 6.84
C GLU A 116 17.74 -8.58 5.98
N TRP A 117 17.82 -7.25 6.16
CA TRP A 117 17.08 -6.28 5.36
C TRP A 117 17.44 -6.36 3.88
N SER A 118 18.74 -6.34 3.55
CA SER A 118 19.22 -6.44 2.17
C SER A 118 18.75 -7.71 1.49
N THR A 119 18.85 -8.85 2.20
CA THR A 119 18.42 -10.16 1.70
C THR A 119 16.91 -10.22 1.48
N LEU A 120 16.13 -9.74 2.45
CA LEU A 120 14.68 -9.67 2.34
C LEU A 120 14.27 -8.81 1.14
N PHE A 121 14.85 -7.62 1.03
CA PHE A 121 14.54 -6.67 -0.03
C PHE A 121 14.85 -7.23 -1.43
N ALA A 122 16.01 -7.88 -1.59
CA ALA A 122 16.38 -8.54 -2.85
C ALA A 122 15.38 -9.65 -3.24
N LYS A 123 14.92 -10.45 -2.28
CA LYS A 123 13.93 -11.52 -2.49
C LYS A 123 12.53 -11.00 -2.82
N VAL A 124 12.16 -9.82 -2.30
CA VAL A 124 10.87 -9.16 -2.60
C VAL A 124 10.87 -8.51 -3.99
N GLN A 125 12.04 -8.10 -4.49
CA GLN A 125 12.19 -7.51 -5.83
C GLN A 125 12.26 -8.54 -6.97
N GLY A 126 12.85 -9.71 -6.71
CA GLY A 126 12.90 -10.85 -7.63
C GLY A 126 11.52 -11.42 -7.96
#